data_AF-A0A1G5RXL0-F1
#
_entry.id   AF-A0A1G5RXL0-F1
#
_cell.length_a   1.000
_cell.length_b   1.000
_cell.length_c   1.000
_cell.angle_alpha   90.00
_cell.angle_beta   90.00
_cell.angle_gamma   90.00
#
_symmetry.space_group_name_H-M   'P 1'
#
loop_
_entity.id
_entity.type
_entity.pdbx_description
1 polymer ?
#
loop_
_entity_poly.entity_id
_entity_poly.type
_entity_poly.pdbx_seq_one_letter_code
_entity_poly.pdbx_strand_id
1 'polypeptide(L)'
;MAKGSVSVFFTFILVSVMCLVFTMSECIRLYEMQSFAQEYTDMAAESSFSEYNPYLWANYKMLAVDMGYGENLTGPGMIEQRTLDFCKCNSDVESGFSFARMAAENCSVKKYALLTDKDGAGVVDLGVSAAEYGMTSQIIDGIQDHIDSVNGIEKIPVEIKIESGKNSLNNAKAELAEKRRAAAEDDNPDTNPDDYQEPAKLEDDPLDAFDVLKESFSKGVLATVTNAETLSDKSTQLENLPSHRQLSKGNMDVEEGEGIIDKALFIDYLMTNYSYFGNDIKHDGLKYEVEYLLSGKETDPQCLASVVEQILLVREAANYATIMQTPALKTQATAAAEAMAGFTMNPAIIEAVKYAVIGAWAYAEATLDVRLLLAGGKIAPIKNLDQWTSDVWHLSNVGNVNFKAMDCGSGTGYKEYLIGFLALRSNEKLAMRALDVMENALNSTDDYKNVKVDNMVWAADIELTYSAEEMFLSLFAGGNVKRGDVGHYYFVRNKIMSY
;
A
#
# COMPACT_ATOMS: atom_id res chain seq x y z
N MET A 1 -4.34 37.92 -92.00
CA MET A 1 -3.83 37.85 -90.61
C MET A 1 -4.97 38.20 -89.66
N ALA A 2 -4.97 37.66 -88.43
CA ALA A 2 -6.02 37.75 -87.38
C ALA A 2 -7.06 36.60 -87.34
N LYS A 3 -6.61 35.35 -87.08
CA LYS A 3 -7.46 34.28 -86.51
C LYS A 3 -6.79 33.43 -85.41
N GLY A 4 -5.58 33.81 -84.97
CA GLY A 4 -4.84 33.08 -83.92
C GLY A 4 -4.76 33.75 -82.55
N SER A 5 -5.07 35.05 -82.41
CA SER A 5 -4.80 35.78 -81.16
C SER A 5 -5.83 35.51 -80.04
N VAL A 6 -7.10 35.28 -80.36
CA VAL A 6 -8.15 35.00 -79.37
C VAL A 6 -7.94 33.63 -78.71
N SER A 7 -7.52 32.62 -79.49
CA SER A 7 -7.24 31.26 -79.00
C SER A 7 -6.08 31.25 -78.01
N VAL A 8 -5.00 31.97 -78.31
CA VAL A 8 -3.82 32.07 -77.43
C VAL A 8 -4.18 32.76 -76.11
N PHE A 9 -4.97 33.83 -76.15
CA PHE A 9 -5.44 34.52 -74.94
C PHE A 9 -6.34 33.63 -74.07
N PHE A 10 -7.24 32.86 -74.68
CA PHE A 10 -8.08 31.90 -73.96
C PHE A 10 -7.26 30.78 -73.30
N THR A 11 -6.20 30.29 -73.97
CA THR A 11 -5.28 29.32 -73.37
C THR A 11 -4.58 29.89 -72.14
N PHE A 12 -4.12 31.14 -72.17
CA PHE A 12 -3.48 31.78 -71.01
C PHE A 12 -4.45 32.00 -69.83
N ILE A 13 -5.70 32.36 -70.11
CA ILE A 13 -6.74 32.47 -69.07
C ILE A 13 -7.03 31.10 -68.48
N LEU A 14 -7.22 30.08 -69.31
CA LEU A 14 -7.52 28.72 -68.86
C LEU A 14 -6.40 28.16 -67.97
N VAL A 15 -5.13 28.35 -68.38
CA VAL A 15 -3.97 27.95 -67.57
C VAL A 15 -3.96 28.70 -66.23
N SER A 16 -4.18 30.02 -66.23
CA SER A 16 -4.24 30.82 -64.99
C SER A 16 -5.35 30.35 -64.04
N VAL A 17 -6.55 30.07 -64.57
CA VAL A 17 -7.68 29.56 -63.78
C VAL A 17 -7.39 28.16 -63.24
N MET A 18 -6.80 27.27 -64.05
CA MET A 18 -6.42 25.93 -63.60
C MET A 18 -5.36 25.96 -62.52
N CYS A 19 -4.33 26.81 -62.65
CA CYS A 19 -3.34 27.03 -61.60
C CYS A 19 -3.98 27.48 -60.29
N LEU A 20 -4.94 28.42 -60.35
CA LEU A 20 -5.67 28.87 -59.16
C LEU A 20 -6.47 27.73 -58.52
N VAL A 21 -7.23 26.97 -59.30
CA VAL A 21 -8.04 25.85 -58.81
C VAL A 21 -7.17 24.77 -58.16
N PHE A 22 -6.07 24.37 -58.80
CA PHE A 22 -5.16 23.37 -58.24
C PHE A 22 -4.43 23.88 -57.00
N THR A 23 -4.05 25.16 -56.95
CA THR A 23 -3.47 25.78 -55.75
C THR A 23 -4.49 25.77 -54.60
N MET A 24 -5.74 26.17 -54.85
CA MET A 24 -6.80 26.11 -53.84
C MET A 24 -7.08 24.68 -53.37
N SER A 25 -7.05 23.71 -54.29
CA SER A 25 -7.26 22.29 -53.97
C SER A 25 -6.11 21.74 -53.11
N GLU A 26 -4.86 22.11 -53.41
CA GLU A 26 -3.71 21.75 -52.58
C GLU A 26 -3.78 22.40 -51.20
N CYS A 27 -4.21 23.67 -51.10
CA CYS A 27 -4.44 24.32 -49.81
C CYS A 27 -5.49 23.60 -48.98
N ILE A 28 -6.63 23.20 -49.56
CA ILE A 28 -7.67 22.44 -48.85
C ILE A 28 -7.11 21.10 -48.37
N ARG A 29 -6.39 20.38 -49.24
CA ARG A 29 -5.74 19.10 -48.93
C ARG A 29 -4.72 19.24 -47.79
N LEU A 30 -3.94 20.30 -47.78
CA LEU A 30 -2.98 20.61 -46.71
C LEU A 30 -3.67 20.77 -45.34
N TYR A 31 -4.78 21.52 -45.29
CA TYR A 31 -5.58 21.66 -44.05
C TYR A 31 -6.18 20.33 -43.62
N GLU A 32 -6.68 19.54 -44.56
CA GLU A 32 -7.24 18.21 -44.31
C GLU A 32 -6.18 17.25 -43.75
N MET A 33 -4.98 17.21 -44.34
CA MET A 33 -3.84 16.43 -43.83
C MET A 33 -3.43 16.84 -42.41
N GLN A 34 -3.47 18.13 -42.09
CA GLN A 34 -3.16 18.58 -40.74
C GLN A 34 -4.13 18.03 -39.69
N SER A 35 -5.41 17.88 -40.06
CA SER A 35 -6.46 17.29 -39.21
C SER A 35 -6.29 15.78 -39.12
N PHE A 36 -6.12 15.09 -40.25
CA PHE A 36 -5.91 13.65 -40.26
C PHE A 36 -4.65 13.23 -39.50
N ALA A 37 -3.55 13.99 -39.60
CA ALA A 37 -2.35 13.71 -38.82
C ALA A 37 -2.64 13.72 -37.30
N GLN A 38 -3.49 14.64 -36.83
CA GLN A 38 -3.90 14.68 -35.43
C GLN A 38 -4.78 13.48 -35.08
N GLU A 39 -5.80 13.17 -35.88
CA GLU A 39 -6.69 12.02 -35.66
C GLU A 39 -5.93 10.68 -35.64
N TYR A 40 -4.99 10.48 -36.58
CA TYR A 40 -4.13 9.30 -36.60
C TYR A 40 -3.19 9.23 -35.41
N THR A 41 -2.71 10.38 -34.92
CA THR A 41 -1.91 10.45 -33.69
C THR A 41 -2.73 10.04 -32.47
N ASP A 42 -3.92 10.62 -32.32
CA ASP A 42 -4.84 10.33 -31.21
C ASP A 42 -5.22 8.84 -31.19
N MET A 43 -5.66 8.29 -32.33
CA MET A 43 -6.00 6.88 -32.43
C MET A 43 -4.82 5.96 -32.14
N ALA A 44 -3.61 6.27 -32.64
CA ALA A 44 -2.42 5.44 -32.41
C ALA A 44 -1.97 5.46 -30.94
N ALA A 45 -1.95 6.64 -30.32
CA ALA A 45 -1.60 6.82 -28.92
C ALA A 45 -2.61 6.11 -27.99
N GLU A 46 -3.90 6.30 -28.23
CA GLU A 46 -4.97 5.62 -27.48
C GLU A 46 -4.94 4.10 -27.69
N SER A 47 -4.67 3.63 -28.91
CA SER A 47 -4.50 2.19 -29.18
C SER A 47 -3.31 1.61 -28.44
N SER A 48 -2.18 2.32 -28.38
CA SER A 48 -1.01 1.87 -27.62
C SER A 48 -1.27 1.81 -26.12
N PHE A 49 -2.03 2.75 -25.55
CA PHE A 49 -2.45 2.71 -24.15
C PHE A 49 -3.60 1.71 -23.92
N SER A 50 -4.29 1.22 -24.96
CA SER A 50 -5.24 0.12 -24.76
C SER A 50 -4.55 -1.22 -24.44
N GLU A 51 -3.24 -1.33 -24.68
CA GLU A 51 -2.43 -2.52 -24.39
C GLU A 51 -1.93 -2.59 -22.94
N TYR A 52 -2.67 -2.00 -21.99
CA TYR A 52 -2.38 -2.09 -20.56
C TYR A 52 -2.29 -3.54 -20.07
N ASN A 53 -1.57 -3.78 -18.98
CA ASN A 53 -1.43 -5.10 -18.39
C ASN A 53 -2.78 -5.61 -17.82
N PRO A 54 -3.39 -6.67 -18.38
CA PRO A 54 -4.71 -7.12 -17.95
C PRO A 54 -4.74 -7.70 -16.53
N TYR A 55 -3.62 -8.28 -16.06
CA TYR A 55 -3.52 -8.84 -14.71
C TYR A 55 -3.56 -7.74 -13.65
N LEU A 56 -2.83 -6.64 -13.86
CA LEU A 56 -2.85 -5.48 -12.97
C LEU A 56 -4.25 -4.84 -12.91
N TRP A 57 -4.94 -4.74 -14.05
CA TRP A 57 -6.31 -4.22 -14.07
C TRP A 57 -7.31 -5.15 -13.37
N ALA A 58 -7.23 -6.46 -13.64
CA ALA A 58 -8.17 -7.43 -13.09
C ALA A 58 -8.08 -7.50 -11.56
N ASN A 59 -6.86 -7.59 -11.03
CA ASN A 59 -6.59 -7.84 -9.60
C ASN A 59 -6.46 -6.54 -8.78
N TYR A 60 -5.76 -5.54 -9.31
CA TYR A 60 -5.41 -4.33 -8.57
C TYR A 60 -6.04 -3.05 -9.13
N LYS A 61 -6.85 -3.12 -10.19
CA LYS A 61 -7.46 -1.94 -10.87
C LYS A 61 -6.42 -0.91 -11.32
N MET A 62 -5.21 -1.36 -11.61
CA MET A 62 -4.09 -0.50 -11.98
C MET A 62 -3.89 -0.53 -13.50
N LEU A 63 -3.91 0.64 -14.14
CA LEU A 63 -3.69 0.81 -15.57
C LEU A 63 -2.26 1.26 -15.84
N ALA A 64 -1.49 0.40 -16.51
CA ALA A 64 -0.16 0.71 -16.99
C ALA A 64 0.21 -0.23 -18.14
N VAL A 65 1.05 0.26 -19.06
CA VAL A 65 1.59 -0.52 -20.18
C VAL A 65 2.99 -0.99 -19.82
N ASP A 66 3.28 -2.28 -20.03
CA ASP A 66 4.64 -2.79 -19.90
C ASP A 66 5.45 -2.39 -21.13
N MET A 67 6.47 -1.55 -20.95
CA MET A 67 7.34 -1.15 -22.07
C MET A 67 8.15 -2.32 -22.64
N GLY A 68 8.31 -3.42 -21.89
CA GLY A 68 9.01 -4.62 -22.33
C GLY A 68 8.09 -5.64 -23.02
N TYR A 69 6.76 -5.51 -22.89
CA TYR A 69 5.78 -6.52 -23.33
C TYR A 69 6.15 -7.96 -22.88
N GLY A 70 6.62 -8.11 -21.64
CA GLY A 70 7.07 -9.38 -21.06
C GLY A 70 8.51 -9.80 -21.41
N GLU A 71 9.19 -9.04 -22.28
CA GLU A 71 10.61 -9.20 -22.56
C GLU A 71 11.48 -8.38 -21.60
N ASN A 72 12.76 -8.73 -21.50
CA ASN A 72 13.73 -8.00 -20.68
C ASN A 72 14.27 -6.77 -21.44
N LEU A 73 13.35 -5.94 -21.95
CA LEU A 73 13.63 -4.70 -22.66
C LEU A 73 13.18 -3.51 -21.82
N THR A 74 14.05 -2.51 -21.73
CA THR A 74 13.80 -1.30 -20.94
C THR A 74 13.69 -0.07 -21.84
N GLY A 75 12.83 0.87 -21.45
CA GLY A 75 12.64 2.14 -22.15
C GLY A 75 11.62 2.06 -23.30
N PRO A 76 11.36 3.18 -23.98
CA PRO A 76 10.15 3.35 -24.78
C PRO A 76 10.18 2.70 -26.17
N GLY A 77 11.27 2.03 -26.58
CA GLY A 77 11.44 1.60 -27.98
C GLY A 77 10.32 0.68 -28.49
N MET A 78 9.81 -0.24 -27.67
CA MET A 78 8.70 -1.12 -28.07
C MET A 78 7.38 -0.38 -28.18
N ILE A 79 7.08 0.52 -27.23
CA ILE A 79 5.84 1.32 -27.28
C ILE A 79 5.88 2.30 -28.47
N GLU A 80 7.05 2.86 -28.79
CA GLU A 80 7.27 3.67 -30.00
C GLU A 80 6.98 2.87 -31.27
N GLN A 81 7.53 1.67 -31.37
CA GLN A 81 7.32 0.81 -32.53
C GLN A 81 5.85 0.41 -32.70
N ARG A 82 5.19 -0.05 -31.63
CA ARG A 82 3.77 -0.44 -31.69
C ARG A 82 2.86 0.74 -32.00
N THR A 83 3.12 1.90 -31.42
CA THR A 83 2.38 3.13 -31.74
C THR A 83 2.53 3.49 -33.21
N LEU A 84 3.74 3.38 -33.77
CA LEU A 84 3.97 3.60 -35.20
C LEU A 84 3.21 2.58 -36.06
N ASP A 85 3.20 1.32 -35.68
CA ASP A 85 2.49 0.25 -36.41
C ASP A 85 0.97 0.48 -36.40
N PHE A 86 0.38 0.87 -35.26
CA PHE A 86 -1.02 1.29 -35.18
C PHE A 86 -1.30 2.50 -36.08
N CYS A 87 -0.39 3.46 -36.10
CA CYS A 87 -0.55 4.64 -36.94
C CYS A 87 -0.50 4.30 -38.44
N LYS A 88 0.42 3.41 -38.85
CA LYS A 88 0.53 2.94 -40.24
C LYS A 88 -0.72 2.21 -40.70
N CYS A 89 -1.31 1.36 -39.85
CA CYS A 89 -2.58 0.69 -40.16
C CYS A 89 -3.72 1.68 -40.49
N ASN A 90 -3.69 2.87 -39.88
CA ASN A 90 -4.74 3.88 -40.05
C ASN A 90 -4.42 4.92 -41.14
N SER A 91 -3.14 5.24 -41.35
CA SER A 91 -2.69 6.31 -42.25
C SER A 91 -2.33 5.83 -43.66
N ASP A 92 -1.78 4.62 -43.79
CA ASP A 92 -1.29 4.08 -45.06
C ASP A 92 -2.39 3.26 -45.77
N VAL A 93 -3.34 3.99 -46.38
CA VAL A 93 -4.47 3.39 -47.08
C VAL A 93 -4.01 2.90 -48.46
N GLU A 94 -3.60 1.62 -48.56
CA GLU A 94 -3.19 0.97 -49.82
C GLU A 94 -4.30 0.98 -50.90
N SER A 95 -5.57 1.06 -50.49
CA SER A 95 -6.72 1.03 -51.42
C SER A 95 -7.85 2.00 -51.02
N GLY A 96 -8.32 2.80 -51.98
CA GLY A 96 -9.36 3.82 -51.79
C GLY A 96 -8.95 5.20 -52.31
N PHE A 97 -9.92 6.10 -52.50
CA PHE A 97 -9.69 7.47 -52.97
C PHE A 97 -9.57 8.45 -51.78
N SER A 98 -8.60 8.24 -50.88
CA SER A 98 -8.24 9.27 -49.91
C SER A 98 -7.29 10.28 -50.56
N PHE A 99 -7.68 11.56 -50.56
CA PHE A 99 -6.83 12.66 -51.04
C PHE A 99 -5.81 13.10 -49.97
N ALA A 100 -6.02 12.73 -48.70
CA ALA A 100 -5.17 13.11 -47.56
C ALA A 100 -4.12 12.05 -47.18
N ARG A 101 -3.68 11.22 -48.13
CA ARG A 101 -2.66 10.18 -47.89
C ARG A 101 -1.38 10.77 -47.31
N MET A 102 -0.92 10.17 -46.23
CA MET A 102 0.33 10.48 -45.55
C MET A 102 0.98 9.20 -45.06
N ALA A 103 2.31 9.17 -45.01
CA ALA A 103 3.08 8.08 -44.45
C ALA A 103 3.51 8.46 -43.02
N ALA A 104 3.24 7.59 -42.05
CA ALA A 104 3.81 7.70 -40.71
C ALA A 104 5.27 7.22 -40.74
N GLU A 105 6.20 8.14 -40.48
CA GLU A 105 7.64 7.92 -40.66
C GLU A 105 8.29 7.42 -39.37
N ASN A 106 8.02 8.10 -38.25
CA ASN A 106 8.63 7.81 -36.97
C ASN A 106 7.68 8.10 -35.81
N CYS A 107 7.88 7.38 -34.71
CA CYS A 107 7.27 7.64 -33.41
C CYS A 107 8.38 7.78 -32.37
N SER A 108 8.27 8.76 -31.48
CA SER A 108 9.19 8.90 -30.34
C SER A 108 8.44 9.31 -29.08
N VAL A 109 8.74 8.69 -27.96
CA VAL A 109 8.23 9.08 -26.65
C VAL A 109 9.19 10.11 -26.05
N LYS A 110 8.77 11.38 -26.04
CA LYS A 110 9.60 12.49 -25.55
C LYS A 110 9.71 12.49 -24.03
N LYS A 111 8.59 12.26 -23.36
CA LYS A 111 8.49 12.19 -21.92
C LYS A 111 7.64 10.99 -21.51
N TYR A 112 7.97 10.34 -20.41
CA TYR A 112 7.13 9.29 -19.83
C TYR A 112 7.32 9.20 -18.31
N ALA A 113 6.28 8.71 -17.64
CA ALA A 113 6.25 8.45 -16.20
C ALA A 113 5.98 6.97 -15.93
N LEU A 114 6.79 6.39 -15.05
CA LEU A 114 6.69 5.01 -14.59
C LEU A 114 5.91 4.94 -13.28
N LEU A 115 5.28 3.80 -13.00
CA LEU A 115 4.50 3.64 -11.76
C LEU A 115 5.34 3.86 -10.50
N THR A 116 6.64 3.57 -10.55
CA THR A 116 7.58 3.74 -9.44
C THR A 116 8.18 5.13 -9.32
N ASP A 117 7.97 6.02 -10.30
CA ASP A 117 8.52 7.37 -10.23
C ASP A 117 7.95 8.12 -9.03
N LYS A 118 8.76 9.00 -8.44
CA LYS A 118 8.42 9.77 -7.22
C LYS A 118 7.89 8.88 -6.09
N ASP A 119 8.56 7.75 -5.85
CA ASP A 119 8.22 6.79 -4.80
C ASP A 119 6.76 6.30 -4.88
N GLY A 120 6.24 6.10 -6.10
CA GLY A 120 4.94 5.50 -6.33
C GLY A 120 3.78 6.49 -6.51
N ALA A 121 4.05 7.74 -6.90
CA ALA A 121 3.01 8.76 -7.09
C ALA A 121 1.89 8.29 -8.05
N GLY A 122 2.25 7.65 -9.17
CA GLY A 122 1.27 7.12 -10.12
C GLY A 122 0.34 6.05 -9.52
N VAL A 123 0.82 5.25 -8.56
CA VAL A 123 -0.02 4.27 -7.85
C VAL A 123 -1.01 4.95 -6.91
N VAL A 124 -0.60 6.05 -6.29
CA VAL A 124 -1.51 6.86 -5.45
C VAL A 124 -2.58 7.47 -6.32
N ASP A 125 -2.21 8.19 -7.39
CA ASP A 125 -3.14 8.89 -8.27
C ASP A 125 -4.16 7.93 -8.90
N LEU A 126 -3.68 6.84 -9.51
CA LEU A 126 -4.56 5.85 -10.14
C LEU A 126 -5.41 5.09 -9.11
N GLY A 127 -4.86 4.80 -7.93
CA GLY A 127 -5.59 4.17 -6.84
C GLY A 127 -6.72 5.06 -6.32
N VAL A 128 -6.46 6.36 -6.16
CA VAL A 128 -7.44 7.39 -5.77
C VAL A 128 -8.54 7.47 -6.82
N SER A 129 -8.18 7.62 -8.11
CA SER A 129 -9.17 7.65 -9.20
C SER A 129 -10.00 6.36 -9.26
N ALA A 130 -9.41 5.19 -9.04
CA ALA A 130 -10.14 3.93 -9.00
C ALA A 130 -11.15 3.87 -7.84
N ALA A 131 -10.82 4.45 -6.68
CA ALA A 131 -11.71 4.51 -5.52
C ALA A 131 -12.88 5.49 -5.73
N GLU A 132 -12.66 6.64 -6.39
CA GLU A 132 -13.70 7.65 -6.65
C GLU A 132 -14.92 7.07 -7.40
N TYR A 133 -14.70 6.18 -8.37
CA TYR A 133 -15.78 5.55 -9.13
C TYR A 133 -16.60 4.52 -8.34
N GLY A 134 -16.09 4.03 -7.21
CA GLY A 134 -16.72 3.00 -6.39
C GLY A 134 -17.30 3.48 -5.05
N MET A 135 -17.10 4.75 -4.68
CA MET A 135 -17.20 5.15 -3.27
C MET A 135 -18.62 5.32 -2.74
N THR A 136 -18.81 4.84 -1.50
CA THR A 136 -19.89 5.25 -0.59
C THR A 136 -19.31 6.19 0.46
N SER A 137 -19.98 7.30 0.78
CA SER A 137 -19.49 8.36 1.71
C SER A 137 -19.09 7.89 3.13
N GLN A 138 -19.45 6.66 3.52
CA GLN A 138 -19.25 6.12 4.86
C GLN A 138 -17.78 5.78 5.19
N ILE A 139 -16.91 5.56 4.20
CA ILE A 139 -15.50 5.17 4.44
C ILE A 139 -14.65 6.38 4.79
N ILE A 140 -14.90 7.53 4.14
CA ILE A 140 -14.20 8.79 4.43
C ILE A 140 -14.45 9.23 5.88
N ASP A 141 -15.69 9.15 6.34
CA ASP A 141 -16.06 9.55 7.71
C ASP A 141 -15.44 8.63 8.78
N GLY A 142 -15.29 7.33 8.50
CA GLY A 142 -14.77 6.35 9.47
C GLY A 142 -13.24 6.34 9.64
N ILE A 143 -12.47 6.84 8.67
CA ILE A 143 -11.00 6.80 8.74
C ILE A 143 -10.47 7.66 9.90
N GLN A 144 -11.07 8.83 10.16
CA GLN A 144 -10.67 9.66 11.30
C GLN A 144 -10.93 8.93 12.62
N ASP A 145 -12.08 8.28 12.77
CA ASP A 145 -12.40 7.49 13.95
C ASP A 145 -11.41 6.33 14.15
N HIS A 146 -10.97 5.69 13.07
CA HIS A 146 -9.96 4.63 13.12
C HIS A 146 -8.58 5.17 13.50
N ILE A 147 -8.18 6.33 12.98
CA ILE A 147 -6.94 7.02 13.40
C ILE A 147 -7.01 7.34 14.89
N ASP A 148 -8.10 7.93 15.36
CA ASP A 148 -8.28 8.31 16.76
C ASP A 148 -8.28 7.08 17.68
N SER A 149 -8.84 5.96 17.22
CA SER A 149 -8.84 4.70 17.96
C SER A 149 -7.45 4.08 18.14
N VAL A 150 -6.45 4.46 17.32
CA VAL A 150 -5.07 3.96 17.40
C VAL A 150 -4.13 5.00 18.01
N ASN A 151 -4.22 6.25 17.54
CA ASN A 151 -3.31 7.34 17.91
C ASN A 151 -3.76 8.09 19.17
N GLY A 152 -5.06 8.05 19.49
CA GLY A 152 -5.62 8.65 20.72
C GLY A 152 -5.28 7.87 21.99
N ILE A 153 -4.70 6.67 21.87
CA ILE A 153 -4.27 5.86 23.01
C ILE A 153 -2.83 6.22 23.38
N GLU A 154 -2.68 6.81 24.57
CA GLU A 154 -1.36 7.14 25.12
C GLU A 154 -0.56 5.85 25.34
N LYS A 155 0.60 5.74 24.67
CA LYS A 155 1.49 4.58 24.83
C LYS A 155 2.13 4.63 26.21
N ILE A 156 1.87 3.60 27.00
CA ILE A 156 2.44 3.45 28.34
C ILE A 156 3.57 2.41 28.25
N PRO A 157 4.76 2.68 28.79
CA PRO A 157 5.84 1.69 28.86
C PRO A 157 5.51 0.67 29.97
N VAL A 158 4.55 -0.21 29.70
CA VAL A 158 4.01 -1.16 30.67
C VAL A 158 5.10 -2.13 31.14
N GLU A 159 5.94 -2.62 30.24
CA GLU A 159 7.06 -3.52 30.57
C GLU A 159 7.99 -2.91 31.63
N ILE A 160 8.35 -1.62 31.50
CA ILE A 160 9.20 -0.93 32.48
C ILE A 160 8.55 -0.91 33.87
N LYS A 161 7.22 -0.71 33.92
CA LYS A 161 6.46 -0.74 35.19
C LYS A 161 6.46 -2.14 35.80
N ILE A 162 6.30 -3.18 34.98
CA ILE A 162 6.34 -4.58 35.40
C ILE A 162 7.72 -4.93 35.97
N GLU A 163 8.79 -4.63 35.24
CA GLU A 163 10.17 -4.89 35.66
C GLU A 163 10.52 -4.15 36.97
N SER A 164 10.13 -2.88 37.08
CA SER A 164 10.36 -2.08 38.30
C SER A 164 9.67 -2.67 39.53
N GLY A 165 8.40 -3.08 39.40
CA GLY A 165 7.67 -3.72 40.48
C GLY A 165 8.24 -5.10 40.83
N LYS A 166 8.62 -5.90 39.83
CA LYS A 166 9.30 -7.20 40.02
C LYS A 166 10.60 -7.05 40.79
N ASN A 167 11.46 -6.12 40.37
CA ASN A 167 12.74 -5.87 41.02
C ASN A 167 12.53 -5.42 42.48
N SER A 168 11.59 -4.51 42.72
CA SER A 168 11.25 -4.06 44.07
C SER A 168 10.77 -5.22 44.96
N LEU A 169 9.93 -6.09 44.43
CA LEU A 169 9.42 -7.27 45.13
C LEU A 169 10.51 -8.31 45.41
N ASN A 170 11.34 -8.63 44.41
CA ASN A 170 12.41 -9.61 44.53
C ASN A 170 13.49 -9.16 45.52
N ASN A 171 13.85 -7.88 45.50
CA ASN A 171 14.77 -7.31 46.48
C ASN A 171 14.18 -7.41 47.90
N ALA A 172 12.89 -7.10 48.07
CA ALA A 172 12.23 -7.22 49.38
C ALA A 172 12.15 -8.67 49.87
N LYS A 173 11.89 -9.64 48.98
CA LYS A 173 11.93 -11.08 49.29
C LYS A 173 13.34 -11.51 49.74
N ALA A 174 14.38 -11.03 49.05
CA ALA A 174 15.77 -11.32 49.41
C ALA A 174 16.19 -10.71 50.76
N GLU A 175 15.83 -9.45 51.02
CA GLU A 175 16.07 -8.78 52.31
C GLU A 175 15.36 -9.48 53.46
N LEU A 176 14.12 -9.95 53.25
CA LEU A 176 13.39 -10.72 54.25
C LEU A 176 14.09 -12.05 54.55
N ALA A 177 14.52 -12.77 53.52
CA ALA A 177 15.24 -14.03 53.68
C ALA A 177 16.55 -13.84 54.45
N GLU A 178 17.28 -12.74 54.20
CA GLU A 178 18.49 -12.38 54.94
C GLU A 178 18.19 -12.06 56.41
N LYS A 179 17.16 -11.24 56.69
CA LYS A 179 16.74 -10.91 58.06
C LYS A 179 16.32 -12.15 58.84
N ARG A 180 15.58 -13.07 58.21
CA ARG A 180 15.19 -14.37 58.81
C ARG A 180 16.40 -15.24 59.11
N ARG A 181 17.38 -15.31 58.19
CA ARG A 181 18.62 -16.06 58.42
C ARG A 181 19.42 -15.46 59.58
N ALA A 182 19.58 -14.13 59.60
CA ALA A 182 20.28 -13.44 60.67
C ALA A 182 19.59 -13.66 62.03
N ALA A 183 18.26 -13.61 62.08
CA ALA A 183 17.49 -13.90 63.29
C ALA A 183 17.59 -15.36 63.74
N ALA A 184 17.77 -16.30 62.81
CA ALA A 184 17.93 -17.73 63.13
C ALA A 184 19.33 -18.06 63.64
N GLU A 185 20.31 -17.22 63.29
CA GLU A 185 21.71 -17.31 63.71
C GLU A 185 22.01 -16.44 64.94
N ASP A 186 21.05 -15.65 65.44
CA ASP A 186 21.19 -14.81 66.62
C ASP A 186 20.89 -15.62 67.91
N ASP A 187 21.85 -15.64 68.84
CA ASP A 187 21.72 -16.31 70.15
C ASP A 187 20.83 -15.52 71.14
N ASN A 188 20.29 -14.36 70.73
CA ASN A 188 19.41 -13.54 71.56
C ASN A 188 18.01 -14.16 71.72
N PRO A 189 17.55 -14.48 72.95
CA PRO A 189 16.25 -15.11 73.19
C PRO A 189 15.03 -14.24 72.82
N ASP A 190 15.22 -12.93 72.59
CA ASP A 190 14.16 -12.02 72.13
C ASP A 190 14.09 -11.89 70.60
N THR A 191 14.93 -12.61 69.85
CA THR A 191 14.97 -12.56 68.38
C THR A 191 14.45 -13.88 67.81
N ASN A 192 13.28 -13.85 67.16
CA ASN A 192 12.68 -15.05 66.58
C ASN A 192 12.50 -14.90 65.05
N PRO A 193 13.02 -15.83 64.22
CA PRO A 193 12.74 -15.86 62.78
C PRO A 193 11.25 -15.79 62.41
N ASP A 194 10.38 -16.32 63.27
CA ASP A 194 8.93 -16.31 63.06
C ASP A 194 8.30 -14.92 63.20
N ASP A 195 9.01 -13.93 63.76
CA ASP A 195 8.55 -12.53 63.84
C ASP A 195 8.53 -11.85 62.45
N TYR A 196 9.22 -12.44 61.48
CA TYR A 196 9.28 -11.98 60.09
C TYR A 196 8.27 -12.75 59.24
N GLN A 197 7.09 -12.16 59.01
CA GLN A 197 6.03 -12.78 58.23
C GLN A 197 6.49 -13.13 56.80
N GLU A 198 6.31 -14.39 56.39
CA GLU A 198 6.62 -14.83 55.03
C GLU A 198 5.65 -14.23 54.00
N PRO A 199 6.10 -14.03 52.75
CA PRO A 199 5.21 -13.63 51.67
C PRO A 199 4.13 -14.68 51.48
N ALA A 200 2.88 -14.26 51.28
CA ALA A 200 1.82 -15.19 50.95
C ALA A 200 2.13 -15.85 49.60
N LYS A 201 2.02 -17.19 49.56
CA LYS A 201 2.16 -17.92 48.30
C LYS A 201 0.82 -17.86 47.57
N LEU A 202 0.78 -17.14 46.46
CA LEU A 202 -0.36 -17.14 45.55
C LEU A 202 -0.38 -18.44 44.74
N GLU A 203 -1.59 -18.94 44.47
CA GLU A 203 -1.79 -20.09 43.58
C GLU A 203 -1.46 -19.71 42.13
N ASP A 204 -1.83 -18.49 41.73
CA ASP A 204 -1.49 -17.89 40.44
C ASP A 204 -0.91 -16.49 40.66
N ASP A 205 0.39 -16.32 40.39
CA ASP A 205 1.09 -15.04 40.51
C ASP A 205 0.96 -14.27 39.18
N PRO A 206 0.32 -13.08 39.16
CA PRO A 206 0.14 -12.28 37.94
C PRO A 206 1.46 -11.94 37.22
N LEU A 207 2.54 -11.76 37.99
CA LEU A 207 3.84 -11.38 37.47
C LEU A 207 4.56 -12.58 36.85
N ASP A 208 4.41 -13.78 37.41
CA ASP A 208 4.91 -15.03 36.82
C ASP A 208 4.10 -15.41 35.57
N ALA A 209 2.77 -15.25 35.61
CA ALA A 209 1.90 -15.45 34.44
C ALA A 209 2.31 -14.55 33.27
N PHE A 210 2.67 -13.29 33.54
CA PHE A 210 3.23 -12.40 32.53
C PHE A 210 4.54 -12.93 31.93
N ASP A 211 5.48 -13.43 32.75
CA ASP A 211 6.74 -13.98 32.22
C ASP A 211 6.49 -15.16 31.28
N VAL A 212 5.60 -16.07 31.66
CA VAL A 212 5.24 -17.24 30.85
C VAL A 212 4.59 -16.80 29.52
N LEU A 213 3.66 -15.84 29.57
CA LEU A 213 3.03 -15.30 28.36
C LEU A 213 4.05 -14.60 27.47
N LYS A 214 4.90 -13.74 28.04
CA LYS A 214 5.92 -12.99 27.31
C LYS A 214 6.96 -13.90 26.67
N GLU A 215 7.39 -14.94 27.39
CA GLU A 215 8.27 -15.98 26.87
C GLU A 215 7.61 -16.73 25.70
N SER A 216 6.33 -17.07 25.82
CA SER A 216 5.56 -17.73 24.75
C SER A 216 5.46 -16.86 23.49
N PHE A 217 5.17 -15.55 23.66
CA PHE A 217 5.18 -14.59 22.55
C PHE A 217 6.56 -14.48 21.88
N SER A 218 7.63 -14.48 22.68
CA SER A 218 9.01 -14.39 22.17
C SER A 218 9.42 -15.63 21.37
N LYS A 219 8.86 -16.81 21.71
CA LYS A 219 9.07 -18.06 20.96
C LYS A 219 8.20 -18.16 19.70
N GLY A 220 7.06 -17.47 19.67
CA GLY A 220 6.17 -17.42 18.52
C GLY A 220 4.85 -16.72 18.81
N VAL A 221 4.80 -15.41 18.53
CA VAL A 221 3.61 -14.57 18.76
C VAL A 221 2.34 -15.16 18.16
N LEU A 222 2.39 -15.60 16.90
CA LEU A 222 1.22 -16.14 16.21
C LEU A 222 0.71 -17.44 16.81
N ALA A 223 1.60 -18.34 17.25
CA ALA A 223 1.20 -19.58 17.92
C ALA A 223 0.48 -19.32 19.26
N THR A 224 0.68 -18.14 19.85
CA THR A 224 0.03 -17.74 21.11
C THR A 224 -1.37 -17.14 20.88
N VAL A 225 -1.65 -16.63 19.67
CA VAL A 225 -2.89 -15.88 19.39
C VAL A 225 -3.77 -16.45 18.28
N THR A 226 -3.28 -17.41 17.49
CA THR A 226 -4.04 -18.03 16.40
C THR A 226 -3.55 -19.46 16.12
N ASN A 227 -4.28 -20.19 15.28
CA ASN A 227 -3.86 -21.52 14.84
C ASN A 227 -2.79 -21.40 13.73
N ALA A 228 -1.53 -21.66 14.10
CA ALA A 228 -0.38 -21.60 13.21
C ALA A 228 -0.50 -22.52 11.97
N GLU A 229 -1.24 -23.63 12.06
CA GLU A 229 -1.41 -24.59 10.94
C GLU A 229 -2.28 -24.04 9.80
N THR A 230 -3.05 -22.98 10.06
CA THR A 230 -3.94 -22.36 9.07
C THR A 230 -3.32 -21.14 8.38
N LEU A 231 -2.08 -20.80 8.74
CA LEU A 231 -1.40 -19.63 8.20
C LEU A 231 -0.83 -19.92 6.81
N SER A 232 -0.80 -18.88 5.98
CA SER A 232 -0.08 -18.90 4.71
C SER A 232 1.42 -19.07 4.95
N ASP A 233 2.08 -19.84 4.10
CA ASP A 233 3.53 -20.05 4.07
C ASP A 233 4.21 -19.26 2.94
N LYS A 234 3.47 -18.38 2.25
CA LYS A 234 4.02 -17.57 1.15
C LYS A 234 5.12 -16.63 1.63
N SER A 235 6.08 -16.42 0.74
CA SER A 235 7.23 -15.56 0.95
C SER A 235 7.61 -14.84 -0.34
N THR A 236 8.35 -13.75 -0.19
CA THR A 236 8.96 -13.01 -1.29
C THR A 236 10.45 -12.85 -1.05
N GLN A 237 11.22 -12.47 -2.07
CA GLN A 237 12.65 -12.15 -1.92
C GLN A 237 12.82 -10.64 -1.93
N LEU A 238 13.03 -10.05 -0.75
CA LEU A 238 13.01 -8.59 -0.58
C LEU A 238 13.98 -7.88 -1.53
N GLU A 239 15.17 -8.41 -1.76
CA GLU A 239 16.19 -7.82 -2.64
C GLU A 239 15.75 -7.65 -4.10
N ASN A 240 14.78 -8.45 -4.56
CA ASN A 240 14.27 -8.39 -5.92
C ASN A 240 13.09 -7.43 -6.09
N LEU A 241 12.56 -6.89 -4.99
CA LEU A 241 11.37 -6.05 -5.00
C LEU A 241 11.71 -4.60 -5.34
N PRO A 242 10.79 -3.87 -6.00
CA PRO A 242 10.94 -2.46 -6.35
C PRO A 242 11.46 -1.57 -5.21
N SER A 243 10.92 -1.71 -4.00
CA SER A 243 11.32 -0.88 -2.86
C SER A 243 12.75 -1.13 -2.34
N HIS A 244 13.44 -2.15 -2.85
CA HIS A 244 14.76 -2.59 -2.39
C HIS A 244 15.84 -2.61 -3.48
N ARG A 245 15.47 -2.38 -4.75
CA ARG A 245 16.39 -2.40 -5.89
C ARG A 245 16.57 -1.03 -6.53
N GLN A 246 17.56 -0.91 -7.40
CA GLN A 246 17.69 0.29 -8.23
C GLN A 246 16.63 0.26 -9.32
N LEU A 247 15.88 1.36 -9.45
CA LEU A 247 14.73 1.47 -10.34
C LEU A 247 15.09 2.23 -11.62
N SER A 248 14.45 1.84 -12.71
CA SER A 248 14.35 2.66 -13.91
C SER A 248 13.56 3.94 -13.60
N LYS A 249 13.82 5.01 -14.37
CA LYS A 249 13.21 6.32 -14.14
C LYS A 249 12.68 6.90 -15.42
N GLY A 250 11.46 7.41 -15.36
CA GLY A 250 10.92 8.27 -16.39
C GLY A 250 11.59 9.64 -16.42
N ASN A 251 11.18 10.45 -17.39
CA ASN A 251 11.64 11.82 -17.59
C ASN A 251 10.47 12.82 -17.69
N MET A 252 9.25 12.39 -17.36
CA MET A 252 8.08 13.24 -17.19
C MET A 252 7.98 13.68 -15.73
N ASP A 253 7.75 14.97 -15.52
CA ASP A 253 7.36 15.49 -14.21
C ASP A 253 5.87 15.20 -13.99
N VAL A 254 5.54 14.51 -12.90
CA VAL A 254 4.16 14.24 -12.48
C VAL A 254 3.84 15.15 -11.30
N GLU A 255 2.66 15.78 -11.29
CA GLU A 255 2.17 16.52 -10.11
C GLU A 255 1.72 15.52 -9.02
N GLU A 256 2.02 15.81 -7.75
CA GLU A 256 1.58 14.96 -6.63
C GLU A 256 0.21 15.46 -6.12
N GLY A 257 -0.74 14.54 -5.92
CA GLY A 257 -1.96 14.81 -5.17
C GLY A 257 -1.67 15.03 -3.67
N GLU A 258 -1.91 16.24 -3.15
CA GLU A 258 -1.58 16.64 -1.77
C GLU A 258 -2.78 16.71 -0.81
N GLY A 259 -3.84 15.89 -1.02
CA GLY A 259 -5.07 15.93 -0.23
C GLY A 259 -5.17 14.92 0.93
N ILE A 260 -5.81 15.31 2.04
CA ILE A 260 -6.32 14.37 3.07
C ILE A 260 -7.39 13.44 2.48
N ILE A 261 -8.20 13.96 1.55
CA ILE A 261 -9.20 13.19 0.80
C ILE A 261 -8.47 12.09 0.01
N ASP A 262 -7.37 12.43 -0.67
CA ASP A 262 -6.55 11.48 -1.43
C ASP A 262 -5.98 10.36 -0.53
N LYS A 263 -5.61 10.67 0.72
CA LYS A 263 -5.18 9.65 1.69
C LYS A 263 -6.30 8.66 2.02
N ALA A 264 -7.51 9.14 2.27
CA ALA A 264 -8.66 8.31 2.59
C ALA A 264 -9.06 7.42 1.40
N LEU A 265 -9.12 8.02 0.21
CA LEU A 265 -9.38 7.32 -1.05
C LEU A 265 -8.34 6.24 -1.34
N PHE A 266 -7.05 6.55 -1.12
CA PHE A 266 -5.98 5.58 -1.33
C PHE A 266 -6.04 4.40 -0.34
N ILE A 267 -6.38 4.65 0.93
CA ILE A 267 -6.58 3.56 1.90
C ILE A 267 -7.78 2.69 1.52
N ASP A 268 -8.87 3.29 1.05
CA ASP A 268 -10.03 2.53 0.55
C ASP A 268 -9.66 1.64 -0.64
N TYR A 269 -8.90 2.20 -1.59
CA TYR A 269 -8.33 1.45 -2.71
C TYR A 269 -7.51 0.25 -2.23
N LEU A 270 -6.58 0.45 -1.29
CA LEU A 270 -5.74 -0.62 -0.75
C LEU A 270 -6.59 -1.69 -0.05
N MET A 271 -7.55 -1.30 0.79
CA MET A 271 -8.38 -2.24 1.54
C MET A 271 -9.39 -3.00 0.66
N THR A 272 -9.72 -2.47 -0.51
CA THR A 272 -10.64 -3.08 -1.48
C THR A 272 -9.91 -4.03 -2.42
N ASN A 273 -8.69 -3.68 -2.85
CA ASN A 273 -7.96 -4.38 -3.90
C ASN A 273 -6.76 -5.17 -3.39
N TYR A 274 -6.54 -5.28 -2.08
CA TYR A 274 -5.47 -6.10 -1.50
C TYR A 274 -6.02 -7.04 -0.42
N SER A 275 -5.49 -8.26 -0.40
CA SER A 275 -5.80 -9.30 0.57
C SER A 275 -5.23 -8.96 1.95
N TYR A 276 -5.89 -9.45 2.99
CA TYR A 276 -5.37 -9.38 4.36
C TYR A 276 -5.78 -10.63 5.14
N PHE A 277 -5.23 -10.83 6.33
CA PHE A 277 -5.57 -12.00 7.14
C PHE A 277 -7.08 -12.05 7.45
N GLY A 278 -7.72 -13.15 7.05
CA GLY A 278 -9.18 -13.32 7.15
C GLY A 278 -9.97 -12.83 5.92
N ASN A 279 -9.32 -12.25 4.91
CA ASN A 279 -9.92 -11.84 3.65
C ASN A 279 -8.96 -12.08 2.46
N ASP A 280 -9.07 -13.26 1.84
CA ASP A 280 -8.29 -13.65 0.65
C ASP A 280 -9.08 -13.38 -0.63
N ILE A 281 -8.63 -12.40 -1.43
CA ILE A 281 -9.19 -12.11 -2.76
C ILE A 281 -8.53 -12.92 -3.89
N LYS A 282 -7.69 -13.89 -3.52
CA LYS A 282 -7.10 -14.94 -4.38
C LYS A 282 -6.07 -14.48 -5.39
N HIS A 283 -5.23 -13.50 -5.03
CA HIS A 283 -4.03 -13.17 -5.80
C HIS A 283 -2.99 -14.30 -5.74
N ASP A 284 -2.14 -14.40 -6.77
CA ASP A 284 -1.16 -15.49 -6.94
C ASP A 284 0.05 -15.42 -5.98
N GLY A 285 0.37 -14.22 -5.51
CA GLY A 285 1.52 -13.89 -4.64
C GLY A 285 1.27 -14.09 -3.14
N LEU A 286 1.75 -13.13 -2.34
CA LEU A 286 1.50 -13.03 -0.90
C LEU A 286 0.00 -13.05 -0.59
N LYS A 287 -0.38 -13.63 0.56
CA LYS A 287 -1.78 -13.67 1.02
C LYS A 287 -2.09 -12.59 2.04
N TYR A 288 -1.09 -12.13 2.79
CA TYR A 288 -1.24 -11.07 3.80
C TYR A 288 -0.68 -9.76 3.26
N GLU A 289 -1.25 -9.33 2.13
CA GLU A 289 -0.74 -8.20 1.34
C GLU A 289 -0.80 -6.89 2.15
N VAL A 290 -1.91 -6.58 2.82
CA VAL A 290 -2.01 -5.37 3.67
C VAL A 290 -1.05 -5.44 4.86
N GLU A 291 -0.88 -6.60 5.47
CA GLU A 291 0.12 -6.79 6.52
C GLU A 291 1.54 -6.57 5.99
N TYR A 292 1.83 -6.94 4.73
CA TYR A 292 3.08 -6.57 4.05
C TYR A 292 3.18 -5.06 3.86
N LEU A 293 2.12 -4.37 3.42
CA LEU A 293 2.11 -2.90 3.29
C LEU A 293 2.47 -2.22 4.63
N LEU A 294 2.04 -2.77 5.75
CA LEU A 294 2.33 -2.24 7.09
C LEU A 294 3.75 -2.60 7.60
N SER A 295 4.23 -3.81 7.31
CA SER A 295 5.44 -4.37 7.92
C SER A 295 6.67 -4.33 7.00
N GLY A 296 6.52 -4.68 5.72
CA GLY A 296 7.60 -4.91 4.75
C GLY A 296 8.50 -6.09 5.14
N LYS A 297 7.91 -7.17 5.68
CA LYS A 297 8.62 -8.39 6.04
C LYS A 297 8.56 -9.41 4.91
N GLU A 298 9.45 -10.40 4.95
CA GLU A 298 9.70 -11.32 3.84
C GLU A 298 8.62 -12.39 3.67
N THR A 299 8.00 -12.80 4.77
CA THR A 299 7.02 -13.90 4.79
C THR A 299 5.68 -13.43 5.34
N ASP A 300 4.60 -14.03 4.85
CA ASP A 300 3.24 -13.78 5.34
C ASP A 300 3.16 -13.88 6.88
N PRO A 301 3.65 -14.96 7.54
CA PRO A 301 3.63 -15.03 9.00
C PRO A 301 4.40 -13.90 9.70
N GLN A 302 5.54 -13.45 9.16
CA GLN A 302 6.26 -12.31 9.75
C GLN A 302 5.50 -11.00 9.56
N CYS A 303 4.80 -10.82 8.44
CA CYS A 303 3.94 -9.66 8.20
C CYS A 303 2.79 -9.62 9.21
N LEU A 304 2.08 -10.74 9.37
CA LEU A 304 0.98 -10.85 10.34
C LEU A 304 1.47 -10.69 11.78
N ALA A 305 2.60 -11.29 12.15
CA ALA A 305 3.22 -11.12 13.47
C ALA A 305 3.48 -9.64 13.79
N SER A 306 4.02 -8.89 12.82
CA SER A 306 4.29 -7.47 12.99
C SER A 306 3.03 -6.62 13.20
N VAL A 307 1.91 -6.97 12.58
CA VAL A 307 0.61 -6.31 12.82
C VAL A 307 0.04 -6.71 14.18
N VAL A 308 0.10 -7.99 14.54
CA VAL A 308 -0.33 -8.48 15.86
C VAL A 308 0.41 -7.77 16.99
N GLU A 309 1.71 -7.59 16.89
CA GLU A 309 2.51 -6.86 17.88
C GLU A 309 2.08 -5.39 18.01
N GLN A 310 1.74 -4.74 16.89
CA GLN A 310 1.21 -3.37 16.91
C GLN A 310 -0.16 -3.30 17.58
N ILE A 311 -1.06 -4.25 17.28
CA ILE A 311 -2.38 -4.34 17.95
C ILE A 311 -2.18 -4.58 19.44
N LEU A 312 -1.31 -5.52 19.83
CA LEU A 312 -1.04 -5.86 21.22
C LEU A 312 -0.62 -4.62 22.02
N LEU A 313 0.30 -3.81 21.48
CA LEU A 313 0.77 -2.58 22.14
C LEU A 313 -0.36 -1.56 22.34
N VAL A 314 -1.22 -1.37 21.33
CA VAL A 314 -2.35 -0.43 21.41
C VAL A 314 -3.40 -0.94 22.41
N ARG A 315 -3.71 -2.25 22.37
CA ARG A 315 -4.66 -2.88 23.29
C ARG A 315 -4.16 -2.91 24.72
N GLU A 316 -2.89 -3.18 24.93
CA GLU A 316 -2.26 -3.15 26.26
C GLU A 316 -2.40 -1.78 26.91
N ALA A 317 -2.12 -0.70 26.17
CA ALA A 317 -2.29 0.66 26.65
C ALA A 317 -3.75 1.00 26.97
N ALA A 318 -4.70 0.62 26.10
CA ALA A 318 -6.14 0.80 26.33
C ALA A 318 -6.64 0.02 27.56
N ASN A 319 -6.18 -1.22 27.73
CA ASN A 319 -6.57 -2.08 28.85
C ASN A 319 -5.95 -1.58 30.16
N TYR A 320 -4.70 -1.09 30.14
CA TYR A 320 -4.09 -0.43 31.29
C TYR A 320 -4.89 0.81 31.71
N ALA A 321 -5.25 1.67 30.74
CA ALA A 321 -6.10 2.84 30.99
C ALA A 321 -7.46 2.44 31.57
N THR A 322 -8.08 1.37 31.05
CA THR A 322 -9.34 0.83 31.55
C THR A 322 -9.24 0.43 33.03
N ILE A 323 -8.22 -0.32 33.43
CA ILE A 323 -8.01 -0.72 34.83
C ILE A 323 -7.82 0.52 35.72
N MET A 324 -7.04 1.49 35.25
CA MET A 324 -6.77 2.73 35.99
C MET A 324 -8.01 3.59 36.23
N GLN A 325 -8.93 3.60 35.27
CA GLN A 325 -10.18 4.37 35.31
C GLN A 325 -11.33 3.63 35.97
N THR A 326 -11.24 2.30 36.15
CA THR A 326 -12.30 1.47 36.73
C THR A 326 -12.00 1.14 38.20
N PRO A 327 -12.72 1.73 39.19
CA PRO A 327 -12.41 1.54 40.62
C PRO A 327 -12.42 0.07 41.08
N ALA A 328 -13.31 -0.75 40.53
CA ALA A 328 -13.40 -2.17 40.87
C ALA A 328 -12.14 -2.94 40.45
N LEU A 329 -11.66 -2.75 39.21
CA LEU A 329 -10.45 -3.41 38.70
C LEU A 329 -9.21 -2.90 39.46
N LYS A 330 -9.11 -1.60 39.70
CA LYS A 330 -8.01 -1.02 40.47
C LYS A 330 -7.93 -1.56 41.90
N THR A 331 -9.08 -1.79 42.54
CA THR A 331 -9.16 -2.39 43.88
C THR A 331 -8.66 -3.84 43.85
N GLN A 332 -9.04 -4.63 42.83
CA GLN A 332 -8.55 -6.00 42.68
C GLN A 332 -7.03 -6.05 42.48
N ALA A 333 -6.48 -5.20 41.61
CA ALA A 333 -5.03 -5.11 41.41
C ALA A 333 -4.28 -4.66 42.67
N THR A 334 -4.89 -3.79 43.48
CA THR A 334 -4.35 -3.38 44.78
C THR A 334 -4.33 -4.55 45.75
N ALA A 335 -5.42 -5.32 45.85
CA ALA A 335 -5.49 -6.49 46.71
C ALA A 335 -4.46 -7.57 46.30
N ALA A 336 -4.27 -7.80 45.00
CA ALA A 336 -3.22 -8.69 44.49
C ALA A 336 -1.82 -8.20 44.92
N ALA A 337 -1.53 -6.91 44.76
CA ALA A 337 -0.25 -6.35 45.18
C ALA A 337 -0.02 -6.41 46.70
N GLU A 338 -1.05 -6.18 47.50
CA GLU A 338 -0.99 -6.34 48.97
C GLU A 338 -0.76 -7.79 49.37
N ALA A 339 -1.36 -8.76 48.67
CA ALA A 339 -1.08 -10.17 48.92
C ALA A 339 0.38 -10.53 48.59
N MET A 340 0.94 -9.96 47.52
CA MET A 340 2.32 -10.22 47.08
C MET A 340 3.37 -9.51 47.94
N ALA A 341 3.11 -8.26 48.32
CA ALA A 341 4.10 -7.34 48.89
C ALA A 341 3.73 -6.81 50.29
N GLY A 342 2.59 -7.22 50.86
CA GLY A 342 2.12 -6.75 52.17
C GLY A 342 3.08 -7.05 53.31
N PHE A 343 3.82 -8.16 53.23
CA PHE A 343 4.86 -8.54 54.19
C PHE A 343 5.96 -7.47 54.36
N THR A 344 6.13 -6.60 53.35
CA THR A 344 7.15 -5.54 53.38
C THR A 344 6.77 -4.39 54.31
N MET A 345 5.49 -4.21 54.61
CA MET A 345 4.93 -3.03 55.30
C MET A 345 5.40 -1.70 54.68
N ASN A 346 5.82 -1.70 53.42
CA ASN A 346 6.37 -0.55 52.71
C ASN A 346 5.39 -0.10 51.62
N PRO A 347 4.66 1.02 51.82
CA PRO A 347 3.68 1.50 50.86
C PRO A 347 4.24 1.75 49.46
N ALA A 348 5.52 2.15 49.34
CA ALA A 348 6.15 2.40 48.05
C ALA A 348 6.39 1.10 47.25
N ILE A 349 6.77 0.00 47.94
CA ILE A 349 6.95 -1.31 47.30
C ILE A 349 5.60 -1.88 46.89
N ILE A 350 4.59 -1.81 47.76
CA ILE A 350 3.22 -2.25 47.45
C ILE A 350 2.67 -1.48 46.25
N GLU A 351 2.90 -0.17 46.19
CA GLU A 351 2.48 0.64 45.05
C GLU A 351 3.22 0.29 43.75
N ALA A 352 4.52 0.05 43.80
CA ALA A 352 5.28 -0.40 42.63
C ALA A 352 4.75 -1.75 42.11
N VAL A 353 4.49 -2.71 43.00
CA VAL A 353 3.92 -4.03 42.65
C VAL A 353 2.51 -3.89 42.09
N LYS A 354 1.67 -3.00 42.64
CA LYS A 354 0.34 -2.69 42.08
C LYS A 354 0.41 -2.30 40.61
N TYR A 355 1.29 -1.37 40.23
CA TYR A 355 1.41 -0.98 38.82
C TYR A 355 2.00 -2.06 37.94
N ALA A 356 2.86 -2.94 38.48
CA ALA A 356 3.33 -4.12 37.77
C ALA A 356 2.20 -5.14 37.53
N VAL A 357 1.35 -5.40 38.54
CA VAL A 357 0.18 -6.28 38.40
C VAL A 357 -0.82 -5.72 37.37
N ILE A 358 -1.09 -4.41 37.40
CA ILE A 358 -1.94 -3.77 36.38
C ILE A 358 -1.36 -3.97 34.98
N GLY A 359 -0.04 -3.84 34.83
CA GLY A 359 0.64 -4.07 33.56
C GLY A 359 0.50 -5.50 33.06
N ALA A 360 0.81 -6.48 33.92
CA ALA A 360 0.67 -7.90 33.62
C ALA A 360 -0.77 -8.26 33.21
N TRP A 361 -1.75 -7.71 33.93
CA TRP A 361 -3.17 -7.94 33.65
C TRP A 361 -3.61 -7.29 32.32
N ALA A 362 -3.15 -6.07 32.03
CA ALA A 362 -3.45 -5.40 30.77
C ALA A 362 -2.87 -6.16 29.56
N TYR A 363 -1.66 -6.70 29.68
CA TYR A 363 -1.03 -7.53 28.65
C TYR A 363 -1.79 -8.84 28.42
N ALA A 364 -2.23 -9.48 29.51
CA ALA A 364 -3.04 -10.70 29.44
C ALA A 364 -4.38 -10.44 28.74
N GLU A 365 -5.09 -9.36 29.09
CA GLU A 365 -6.33 -8.96 28.41
C GLU A 365 -6.07 -8.60 26.94
N ALA A 366 -4.96 -7.93 26.61
CA ALA A 366 -4.60 -7.59 25.24
C ALA A 366 -4.32 -8.86 24.39
N THR A 367 -3.79 -9.92 25.00
CA THR A 367 -3.62 -11.22 24.34
C THR A 367 -4.98 -11.84 23.99
N LEU A 368 -5.94 -11.78 24.90
CA LEU A 368 -7.31 -12.24 24.65
C LEU A 368 -7.99 -11.40 23.57
N ASP A 369 -7.72 -10.10 23.54
CA ASP A 369 -8.22 -9.16 22.53
C ASP A 369 -7.73 -9.55 21.13
N VAL A 370 -6.41 -9.74 20.96
CA VAL A 370 -5.84 -10.15 19.67
C VAL A 370 -6.45 -11.46 19.19
N ARG A 371 -6.60 -12.46 20.07
CA ARG A 371 -7.21 -13.76 19.69
C ARG A 371 -8.65 -13.61 19.21
N LEU A 372 -9.42 -12.70 19.81
CA LEU A 372 -10.78 -12.41 19.38
C LEU A 372 -10.79 -11.68 18.02
N LEU A 373 -9.93 -10.67 17.84
CA LEU A 373 -9.81 -9.92 16.58
C LEU A 373 -9.44 -10.82 15.40
N LEU A 374 -8.45 -11.69 15.58
CA LEU A 374 -8.05 -12.67 14.55
C LEU A 374 -9.13 -13.73 14.29
N ALA A 375 -10.06 -13.93 15.22
CA ALA A 375 -11.24 -14.77 15.02
C ALA A 375 -12.43 -14.02 14.38
N GLY A 376 -12.26 -12.75 14.01
CA GLY A 376 -13.30 -11.92 13.39
C GLY A 376 -14.25 -11.21 14.36
N GLY A 377 -13.98 -11.28 15.67
CA GLY A 377 -14.77 -10.59 16.68
C GLY A 377 -14.43 -9.10 16.80
N LYS A 378 -15.20 -8.37 17.62
CA LYS A 378 -15.04 -6.92 17.82
C LYS A 378 -14.80 -6.55 19.27
N ILE A 379 -14.02 -5.48 19.46
CA ILE A 379 -13.60 -5.02 20.78
C ILE A 379 -13.88 -3.53 20.91
N ALA A 380 -14.38 -3.12 22.07
CA ALA A 380 -14.51 -1.72 22.40
C ALA A 380 -13.12 -1.04 22.45
N PRO A 381 -12.92 0.13 21.81
CA PRO A 381 -11.67 0.88 21.88
C PRO A 381 -11.18 1.07 23.33
N ILE A 382 -12.08 1.52 24.21
CA ILE A 382 -11.90 1.54 25.67
C ILE A 382 -12.98 0.65 26.28
N LYS A 383 -12.59 -0.30 27.13
CA LYS A 383 -13.52 -1.25 27.75
C LYS A 383 -14.18 -0.65 28.99
N ASN A 384 -15.35 -1.17 29.32
CA ASN A 384 -15.94 -1.05 30.66
C ASN A 384 -15.87 -2.40 31.40
N LEU A 385 -16.40 -2.44 32.63
CA LEU A 385 -16.36 -3.65 33.47
C LEU A 385 -17.11 -4.84 32.86
N ASP A 386 -18.22 -4.60 32.16
CA ASP A 386 -19.05 -5.66 31.56
C ASP A 386 -18.39 -6.28 30.31
N GLN A 387 -17.38 -5.62 29.76
CA GLN A 387 -16.61 -6.05 28.58
C GLN A 387 -15.27 -6.70 28.96
N TRP A 388 -14.93 -6.73 30.25
CA TRP A 388 -13.68 -7.27 30.77
C TRP A 388 -13.72 -8.80 30.89
N THR A 389 -12.66 -9.49 30.46
CA THR A 389 -12.70 -10.97 30.34
C THR A 389 -11.80 -11.68 31.35
N SER A 390 -10.56 -11.26 31.51
CA SER A 390 -9.58 -11.93 32.36
C SER A 390 -9.76 -11.62 33.84
N ASP A 391 -9.32 -12.53 34.70
CA ASP A 391 -9.30 -12.37 36.16
C ASP A 391 -7.86 -12.27 36.65
N VAL A 392 -7.53 -11.22 37.40
CA VAL A 392 -6.19 -10.99 37.95
C VAL A 392 -5.69 -12.13 38.82
N TRP A 393 -6.59 -12.88 39.46
CA TRP A 393 -6.23 -14.02 40.32
C TRP A 393 -6.08 -15.34 39.56
N HIS A 394 -6.34 -15.35 38.25
CA HIS A 394 -6.31 -16.55 37.41
C HIS A 394 -5.70 -16.25 36.02
N LEU A 395 -4.66 -15.42 35.94
CA LEU A 395 -4.04 -15.01 34.68
C LEU A 395 -3.37 -16.16 33.91
N SER A 396 -2.94 -17.22 34.59
CA SER A 396 -2.40 -18.42 33.95
C SER A 396 -3.39 -19.08 32.97
N ASN A 397 -4.71 -18.87 33.15
CA ASN A 397 -5.75 -19.32 32.21
C ASN A 397 -5.56 -18.74 30.81
N VAL A 398 -4.92 -17.58 30.66
CA VAL A 398 -4.61 -16.98 29.35
C VAL A 398 -3.61 -17.83 28.56
N GLY A 399 -2.87 -18.72 29.20
CA GLY A 399 -2.06 -19.74 28.52
C GLY A 399 -2.86 -20.68 27.61
N ASN A 400 -4.17 -20.82 27.82
CA ASN A 400 -5.05 -21.51 26.90
C ASN A 400 -5.29 -20.66 25.63
N VAL A 401 -4.71 -21.06 24.50
CA VAL A 401 -4.83 -20.35 23.21
C VAL A 401 -6.27 -20.20 22.68
N ASN A 402 -7.20 -21.03 23.16
CA ASN A 402 -8.62 -20.94 22.81
C ASN A 402 -9.40 -19.95 23.67
N PHE A 403 -8.81 -19.47 24.77
CA PHE A 403 -9.43 -18.45 25.60
C PHE A 403 -9.30 -17.09 24.90
N LYS A 404 -10.44 -16.46 24.61
CA LYS A 404 -10.59 -15.21 23.86
C LYS A 404 -11.32 -14.19 24.72
N ALA A 405 -11.17 -12.91 24.37
CA ALA A 405 -11.96 -11.84 24.96
C ALA A 405 -13.46 -12.02 24.64
N MET A 406 -14.32 -11.38 25.44
CA MET A 406 -15.75 -11.27 25.15
C MET A 406 -15.98 -10.41 23.91
N ASP A 407 -16.76 -10.93 22.95
CA ASP A 407 -17.15 -10.16 21.77
C ASP A 407 -18.16 -9.08 22.15
N CYS A 408 -17.82 -7.82 21.86
CA CYS A 408 -18.68 -6.68 22.16
C CYS A 408 -19.81 -6.52 21.12
N GLY A 409 -19.75 -7.18 19.97
CA GLY A 409 -20.70 -7.07 18.84
C GLY A 409 -20.65 -5.71 18.10
N SER A 410 -20.28 -4.65 18.81
CA SER A 410 -19.95 -3.32 18.31
C SER A 410 -18.54 -2.93 18.74
N GLY A 411 -17.87 -2.05 17.98
CA GLY A 411 -16.49 -1.64 18.23
C GLY A 411 -15.56 -1.92 17.04
N THR A 412 -14.27 -1.99 17.33
CA THR A 412 -13.17 -2.10 16.36
C THR A 412 -12.87 -3.57 16.10
N GLY A 413 -12.92 -4.00 14.85
CA GLY A 413 -12.45 -5.31 14.40
C GLY A 413 -11.04 -5.25 13.82
N TYR A 414 -10.55 -6.38 13.31
CA TYR A 414 -9.20 -6.48 12.74
C TYR A 414 -9.01 -5.54 11.55
N LYS A 415 -10.00 -5.46 10.64
CA LYS A 415 -9.99 -4.57 9.47
C LYS A 415 -9.81 -3.10 9.87
N GLU A 416 -10.52 -2.65 10.90
CA GLU A 416 -10.45 -1.26 11.37
C GLU A 416 -9.08 -0.92 11.98
N TYR A 417 -8.42 -1.88 12.64
CA TYR A 417 -7.03 -1.71 13.08
C TYR A 417 -6.05 -1.57 11.89
N LEU A 418 -6.23 -2.36 10.82
CA LEU A 418 -5.42 -2.22 9.60
C LEU A 418 -5.56 -0.82 8.99
N ILE A 419 -6.81 -0.32 8.87
CA ILE A 419 -7.09 1.04 8.37
C ILE A 419 -6.38 2.09 9.23
N GLY A 420 -6.50 2.01 10.56
CA GLY A 420 -5.83 2.93 11.48
C GLY A 420 -4.31 2.91 11.32
N PHE A 421 -3.68 1.74 11.15
CA PHE A 421 -2.24 1.66 10.92
C PHE A 421 -1.80 2.15 9.55
N LEU A 422 -2.59 1.92 8.48
CA LEU A 422 -2.30 2.43 7.14
C LEU A 422 -2.35 3.97 7.12
N ALA A 423 -3.31 4.56 7.83
CA ALA A 423 -3.43 6.00 7.96
C ALA A 423 -2.22 6.66 8.64
N LEU A 424 -1.52 5.94 9.52
CA LEU A 424 -0.29 6.38 10.19
C LEU A 424 0.99 6.16 9.37
N ARG A 425 0.88 5.81 8.08
CA ARG A 425 2.01 5.66 7.16
C ARG A 425 1.92 6.67 6.04
N SER A 426 3.07 7.09 5.51
CA SER A 426 3.12 7.99 4.36
C SER A 426 2.64 7.28 3.08
N ASN A 427 2.12 8.03 2.10
CA ASN A 427 1.61 7.46 0.86
C ASN A 427 2.72 6.81 0.04
N GLU A 428 3.89 7.43 -0.02
CA GLU A 428 5.08 6.96 -0.75
C GLU A 428 5.48 5.56 -0.26
N LYS A 429 5.52 5.38 1.07
CA LYS A 429 5.87 4.08 1.66
C LYS A 429 4.85 3.00 1.36
N LEU A 430 3.56 3.35 1.37
CA LEU A 430 2.49 2.40 1.04
C LEU A 430 2.48 2.08 -0.45
N ALA A 431 2.66 3.08 -1.31
CA ALA A 431 2.68 2.94 -2.76
C ALA A 431 3.85 2.07 -3.23
N MET A 432 5.06 2.29 -2.71
CA MET A 432 6.20 1.43 -3.02
C MET A 432 5.99 -0.02 -2.55
N ARG A 433 5.36 -0.25 -1.41
CA ARG A 433 5.03 -1.61 -0.95
C ARG A 433 3.87 -2.23 -1.73
N ALA A 434 2.93 -1.43 -2.22
CA ALA A 434 1.89 -1.88 -3.13
C ALA A 434 2.50 -2.34 -4.46
N LEU A 435 3.50 -1.62 -4.97
CA LEU A 435 4.30 -2.01 -6.13
C LEU A 435 5.07 -3.31 -5.90
N ASP A 436 5.62 -3.52 -4.71
CA ASP A 436 6.24 -4.80 -4.35
C ASP A 436 5.25 -5.96 -4.43
N VAL A 437 4.04 -5.79 -3.89
CA VAL A 437 2.98 -6.80 -3.92
C VAL A 437 2.53 -7.06 -5.36
N MET A 438 2.31 -6.01 -6.15
CA MET A 438 1.93 -6.12 -7.56
C MET A 438 3.00 -6.88 -8.38
N GLU A 439 4.28 -6.53 -8.24
CA GLU A 439 5.38 -7.23 -8.92
C GLU A 439 5.51 -8.68 -8.44
N ASN A 440 5.34 -8.94 -7.13
CA ASN A 440 5.36 -10.31 -6.59
C ASN A 440 4.23 -11.17 -7.18
N ALA A 441 3.02 -10.63 -7.27
CA ALA A 441 1.86 -11.34 -7.79
C ALA A 441 1.99 -11.59 -9.30
N LEU A 442 2.39 -10.57 -10.09
CA LEU A 442 2.72 -10.74 -11.51
C LEU A 442 3.78 -11.83 -11.71
N ASN A 443 4.87 -11.78 -10.94
CA ASN A 443 5.96 -12.73 -11.09
C ASN A 443 5.62 -14.16 -10.62
N SER A 444 4.49 -14.32 -9.94
CA SER A 444 3.94 -15.62 -9.55
C SER A 444 3.07 -16.26 -10.64
N THR A 445 2.88 -15.60 -11.77
CA THR A 445 2.15 -16.10 -12.94
C THR A 445 3.09 -16.40 -14.11
N ASP A 446 2.79 -17.44 -14.89
CA ASP A 446 3.68 -17.90 -15.97
C ASP A 446 3.87 -16.85 -17.09
N ASP A 447 2.81 -16.10 -17.41
CA ASP A 447 2.79 -15.11 -18.49
C ASP A 447 3.51 -13.80 -18.11
N TYR A 448 3.61 -13.49 -16.81
CA TYR A 448 4.16 -12.21 -16.33
C TYR A 448 5.41 -12.36 -15.45
N LYS A 449 6.04 -13.53 -15.40
CA LYS A 449 7.22 -13.84 -14.57
C LYS A 449 8.44 -12.90 -14.69
N ASN A 450 8.53 -12.17 -15.80
CA ASN A 450 9.64 -11.26 -16.10
C ASN A 450 9.23 -9.78 -16.00
N VAL A 451 7.97 -9.51 -15.69
CA VAL A 451 7.44 -8.15 -15.66
C VAL A 451 8.04 -7.39 -14.49
N LYS A 452 8.49 -6.17 -14.77
CA LYS A 452 9.06 -5.26 -13.78
C LYS A 452 8.19 -4.01 -13.68
N VAL A 453 7.71 -3.69 -12.48
CA VAL A 453 6.77 -2.55 -12.31
C VAL A 453 7.47 -1.19 -12.44
N ASP A 454 8.80 -1.15 -12.33
CA ASP A 454 9.59 0.03 -12.72
C ASP A 454 9.76 0.18 -14.23
N ASN A 455 9.17 -0.70 -15.05
CA ASN A 455 9.10 -0.58 -16.51
C ASN A 455 7.65 -0.37 -17.01
N MET A 456 6.72 -0.13 -16.08
CA MET A 456 5.31 0.08 -16.37
C MET A 456 5.02 1.57 -16.53
N VAL A 457 4.68 1.98 -17.76
CA VAL A 457 4.33 3.37 -18.09
C VAL A 457 2.84 3.63 -17.88
N TRP A 458 2.53 4.73 -17.21
CA TRP A 458 1.14 5.16 -16.98
C TRP A 458 0.83 6.54 -17.56
N ALA A 459 1.86 7.31 -17.93
CA ALA A 459 1.74 8.54 -18.69
C ALA A 459 2.90 8.73 -19.67
N ALA A 460 2.63 9.28 -20.85
CA ALA A 460 3.63 9.54 -21.90
C ALA A 460 3.26 10.71 -22.83
N ASP A 461 4.26 11.43 -23.32
CA ASP A 461 4.17 12.43 -24.38
C ASP A 461 4.75 11.83 -25.67
N ILE A 462 3.86 11.48 -26.60
CA ILE A 462 4.17 10.74 -27.82
C ILE A 462 4.20 11.71 -28.99
N GLU A 463 5.31 11.77 -29.71
CA GLU A 463 5.50 12.51 -30.95
C GLU A 463 5.49 11.58 -32.16
N LEU A 464 4.60 11.82 -33.12
CA LEU A 464 4.57 11.17 -34.42
C LEU A 464 4.93 12.15 -35.54
N THR A 465 5.70 11.65 -36.50
CA THR A 465 6.08 12.39 -37.71
C THR A 465 5.46 11.77 -38.94
N TYR A 466 4.96 12.63 -39.83
CA TYR A 466 4.30 12.24 -41.07
C TYR A 466 4.95 12.92 -42.26
N SER A 467 4.99 12.22 -43.38
CA SER A 467 5.35 12.78 -44.67
C SER A 467 4.19 12.67 -45.67
N ALA A 468 4.08 13.64 -46.58
CA ALA A 468 3.15 13.57 -47.69
C ALA A 468 3.74 14.26 -48.93
N GLU A 469 3.37 13.79 -50.12
CA GLU A 469 3.77 14.40 -51.39
C GLU A 469 2.67 15.33 -51.91
N GLU A 470 3.06 16.43 -52.57
CA GLU A 470 2.18 17.29 -53.38
C GLU A 470 1.44 16.49 -54.45
N MET A 471 0.14 16.75 -54.60
CA MET A 471 -0.71 15.99 -55.52
C MET A 471 -1.18 16.85 -56.70
N PHE A 472 -1.73 18.03 -56.44
CA PHE A 472 -2.24 18.92 -57.46
C PHE A 472 -1.14 19.84 -57.99
N LEU A 473 -0.22 20.27 -57.14
CA LEU A 473 0.91 21.12 -57.55
C LEU A 473 2.00 20.34 -58.30
N SER A 474 2.16 19.04 -58.03
CA SER A 474 3.11 18.18 -58.74
C SER A 474 2.77 18.02 -60.23
N LEU A 475 1.52 18.27 -60.65
CA LEU A 475 1.12 18.33 -62.07
C LEU A 475 1.83 19.45 -62.86
N PHE A 476 2.38 20.45 -62.16
CA PHE A 476 3.11 21.57 -62.76
C PHE A 476 4.64 21.43 -62.66
N ALA A 477 5.15 20.40 -61.99
CA ALA A 477 6.58 20.15 -61.89
C ALA A 477 7.15 19.66 -63.24
N GLY A 478 8.13 20.38 -63.79
CA GLY A 478 8.75 20.03 -65.07
C GLY A 478 9.60 18.76 -65.01
N GLY A 479 9.67 18.01 -66.12
CA GLY A 479 10.32 16.68 -66.20
C GLY A 479 11.83 16.58 -65.92
N ASN A 480 12.49 17.68 -65.51
CA ASN A 480 13.89 17.69 -65.06
C ASN A 480 14.02 17.71 -63.52
N VAL A 481 12.92 17.71 -62.78
CA VAL A 481 12.93 17.53 -61.33
C VAL A 481 13.13 16.05 -61.04
N LYS A 482 14.21 15.68 -60.33
CA LYS A 482 14.39 14.31 -59.87
C LYS A 482 13.24 13.97 -58.92
N ARG A 483 12.74 12.73 -58.99
CA ARG A 483 11.78 12.17 -58.03
C ARG A 483 12.35 12.42 -56.62
N GLY A 484 11.79 13.37 -55.86
CA GLY A 484 12.26 13.79 -54.52
C GLY A 484 12.64 15.28 -54.32
N ASP A 485 12.73 16.11 -55.37
CA ASP A 485 13.22 17.50 -55.23
C ASP A 485 12.13 18.61 -55.16
N VAL A 486 10.82 18.28 -55.23
CA VAL A 486 9.71 19.25 -55.08
C VAL A 486 8.56 18.65 -54.25
N GLY A 487 8.05 19.41 -53.27
CA GLY A 487 6.70 19.23 -52.75
C GLY A 487 6.49 18.19 -51.65
N HIS A 488 7.40 18.07 -50.68
CA HIS A 488 7.18 17.24 -49.50
C HIS A 488 6.65 18.06 -48.32
N TYR A 489 5.54 17.62 -47.76
CA TYR A 489 5.01 18.14 -46.51
C TYR A 489 5.42 17.25 -45.35
N TYR A 490 5.83 17.88 -44.25
CA TYR A 490 6.18 17.21 -43.01
C TYR A 490 5.26 17.72 -41.90
N PHE A 491 4.65 16.79 -41.20
CA PHE A 491 3.80 17.10 -40.05
C PHE A 491 4.40 16.44 -38.81
N VAL A 492 4.36 17.17 -37.70
CA VAL A 492 4.69 16.65 -36.38
C VAL A 492 3.49 16.86 -35.49
N ARG A 493 3.09 15.82 -34.78
CA ARG A 493 1.96 15.83 -33.86
C ARG A 493 2.35 15.16 -32.56
N ASN A 494 1.91 15.77 -31.47
CA ASN A 494 2.18 15.29 -30.13
C ASN A 494 0.87 14.97 -29.44
N LYS A 495 0.84 13.90 -28.66
CA LYS A 495 -0.28 13.54 -27.79
C LYS A 495 0.25 13.12 -26.44
N ILE A 496 -0.21 13.81 -25.41
CA ILE A 496 0.00 13.41 -24.01
C ILE A 496 -1.10 12.42 -23.67
N MET A 497 -0.69 11.26 -23.18
CA MET A 497 -1.54 10.20 -22.64
C MET A 497 -1.25 10.05 -21.14
N SER A 498 -2.30 9.89 -20.36
CA SER A 498 -2.28 9.44 -18.97
C SER A 498 -3.57 8.68 -18.70
N TYR A 499 -3.54 7.70 -17.79
CA TYR A 499 -4.76 7.03 -17.34
C TYR A 499 -5.56 7.85 -16.34
#